data_AF-A0A0S4XE47-F1
#
_entry.id   AF-A0A0S4XE47-F1
#
_cell.length_a   1.000
_cell.length_b   1.000
_cell.length_c   1.000
_cell.angle_alpha   90.00
_cell.angle_beta   90.00
_cell.angle_gamma   90.00
#
_symmetry.space_group_name_H-M   'P 1'
#
loop_
_entity.id
_entity.type
_entity.pdbx_description
1 polymer ?
#
loop_
_entity_poly.entity_id
_entity_poly.type
_entity_poly.pdbx_seq_one_letter_code
_entity_poly.pdbx_strand_id
1 'polypeptide(L)'
;MYKRQLEVLARGARAGKVDFSRVALLRTGSDFDRPYDGQSAADGLVNYAQQGGFVPATHNLVNAAKPLLDDIVLRWPQWAQGVPAN
;
A
#
# COMPACT_ATOMS: atom_id res chain seq x y z
N MET A 1 -10.32 3.79 9.51
CA MET A 1 -10.77 2.56 8.81
C MET A 1 -9.56 1.71 8.36
N TYR A 2 -8.72 1.19 9.28
CA TYR A 2 -7.60 0.26 8.97
C TYR A 2 -7.93 -1.21 9.30
N LYS A 3 -9.04 -1.43 10.00
CA LYS A 3 -9.33 -2.70 10.67
C LYS A 3 -9.49 -3.86 9.68
N ARG A 4 -10.13 -3.66 8.52
CA ARG A 4 -10.59 -4.78 7.68
C ARG A 4 -9.48 -5.57 6.97
N GLN A 5 -8.47 -4.89 6.40
CA GLN A 5 -7.37 -5.59 5.69
C GLN A 5 -6.46 -6.33 6.66
N LEU A 6 -6.11 -5.69 7.78
CA LEU A 6 -5.33 -6.32 8.85
C LEU A 6 -6.10 -7.47 9.51
N GLU A 7 -7.44 -7.38 9.63
CA GLU A 7 -8.27 -8.45 10.18
C GLU A 7 -8.21 -9.72 9.33
N VAL A 8 -8.21 -9.60 7.99
CA VAL A 8 -8.08 -10.77 7.09
C VAL A 8 -6.72 -11.44 7.29
N LEU A 9 -5.65 -10.67 7.30
CA LEU A 9 -4.30 -11.19 7.57
C LEU A 9 -4.21 -11.81 8.97
N ALA A 10 -4.85 -11.20 9.96
CA ALA A 10 -4.82 -11.67 11.35
C ALA A 10 -5.57 -13.01 11.50
N ARG A 11 -6.70 -13.17 10.80
CA ARG A 11 -7.40 -14.46 10.71
C ARG A 11 -6.55 -15.52 10.00
N GLY A 12 -5.86 -15.15 8.92
CA GLY A 12 -4.91 -16.02 8.24
C GLY A 12 -3.78 -16.49 9.16
N ALA A 13 -3.24 -15.61 10.00
CA ALA A 13 -2.21 -15.95 10.98
C ALA A 13 -2.74 -16.89 12.06
N ARG A 14 -3.95 -16.63 12.61
CA ARG A 14 -4.61 -17.54 13.57
C ARG A 14 -4.88 -18.92 12.98
N ALA A 15 -5.10 -19.02 11.68
CA ALA A 15 -5.29 -20.27 10.96
C ALA A 15 -3.98 -20.95 10.51
N GLY A 16 -2.82 -20.39 10.86
CA GLY A 16 -1.51 -20.92 10.43
C GLY A 16 -1.24 -20.81 8.92
N LYS A 17 -1.94 -19.90 8.22
CA LYS A 17 -1.84 -19.71 6.76
C LYS A 17 -1.02 -18.47 6.36
N VAL A 18 -0.74 -17.58 7.31
CA VAL A 18 0.02 -16.35 7.09
C VAL A 18 1.06 -16.21 8.20
N ASP A 19 2.31 -15.95 7.84
CA ASP A 19 3.32 -15.48 8.78
C ASP A 19 3.26 -13.96 8.87
N PHE A 20 2.73 -13.45 9.97
CA PHE A 20 2.53 -12.01 10.17
C PHE A 20 3.85 -11.24 10.32
N SER A 21 4.96 -11.93 10.61
CA SER A 21 6.30 -11.30 10.63
C SER A 21 6.82 -10.97 9.22
N ARG A 22 6.15 -11.49 8.18
CA ARG A 22 6.54 -11.36 6.76
C ARG A 22 5.51 -10.58 5.93
N VAL A 23 4.81 -9.65 6.56
CA VAL A 23 3.80 -8.81 5.89
C VAL A 23 4.37 -7.40 5.68
N ALA A 24 4.42 -6.97 4.42
CA ALA A 24 4.62 -5.57 4.05
C ALA A 24 3.26 -4.95 3.64
N LEU A 25 2.81 -3.93 4.37
CA LEU A 25 1.58 -3.20 4.06
C LEU A 25 1.92 -1.84 3.45
N LEU A 26 1.52 -1.63 2.20
CA LEU A 26 1.70 -0.36 1.50
C LEU A 26 0.36 0.35 1.32
N ARG A 27 0.37 1.67 1.45
CA ARG A 27 -0.78 2.53 1.19
C ARG A 27 -0.33 3.77 0.45
N THR A 28 -1.18 4.21 -0.47
CA THR A 28 -0.99 5.43 -1.27
C THR A 28 -2.26 6.27 -1.21
N GLY A 29 -2.15 7.56 -1.54
CA GLY A 29 -3.28 8.49 -1.61
C GLY A 29 -3.56 8.85 -3.07
N SER A 30 -4.76 8.54 -3.55
CA SER A 30 -5.22 8.88 -4.91
C SER A 30 -6.28 9.98 -4.94
N ASP A 31 -7.02 10.13 -3.83
CA ASP A 31 -8.20 10.99 -3.75
C ASP A 31 -7.88 12.16 -2.83
N PHE A 32 -8.20 13.36 -3.29
CA PHE A 32 -7.89 14.60 -2.60
C PHE A 32 -9.18 15.35 -2.29
N ASP A 33 -9.37 15.67 -1.01
CA ASP A 33 -10.54 16.44 -0.54
C ASP A 33 -10.44 17.93 -0.88
N ARG A 34 -9.25 18.41 -1.26
CA ARG A 34 -8.99 19.83 -1.55
C ARG A 34 -9.15 20.08 -3.05
N PRO A 35 -10.21 20.80 -3.49
CA PRO A 35 -10.34 21.21 -4.87
C PRO A 35 -9.23 22.21 -5.25
N TYR A 36 -8.87 22.27 -6.53
CA TYR A 36 -8.04 23.34 -7.06
C TYR A 36 -8.89 24.62 -7.27
N ASP A 37 -8.22 25.77 -7.44
CA ASP A 37 -8.90 27.05 -7.59
C ASP A 37 -9.93 27.02 -8.72
N GLY A 38 -11.20 27.31 -8.39
CA GLY A 38 -12.32 27.30 -9.33
C GLY A 38 -13.17 26.02 -9.34
N GLN A 39 -12.75 24.94 -8.64
CA GLN A 39 -13.55 23.73 -8.50
C GLN A 39 -14.35 23.74 -7.18
N SER A 40 -15.64 23.38 -7.23
CA SER A 40 -16.45 23.24 -6.00
C SER A 40 -16.11 21.94 -5.26
N ALA A 41 -16.31 21.92 -3.94
CA ALA A 41 -16.11 20.70 -3.14
C ALA A 41 -17.03 19.54 -3.58
N ALA A 42 -18.26 19.86 -4.01
CA ALA A 42 -19.21 18.86 -4.51
C ALA A 42 -18.73 18.25 -5.83
N ASP A 43 -18.19 19.07 -6.75
CA ASP A 43 -17.66 18.58 -8.01
C ASP A 43 -16.42 17.71 -7.82
N GLY A 44 -15.56 18.08 -6.86
CA GLY A 44 -14.41 17.26 -6.47
C GLY A 44 -14.83 15.89 -5.94
N LEU A 45 -15.89 15.84 -5.11
CA LEU A 45 -16.39 14.59 -4.55
C LEU A 45 -17.06 13.68 -5.59
N VAL A 46 -17.92 14.23 -6.46
CA VAL A 46 -18.66 13.44 -7.45
C VAL A 46 -17.76 12.99 -8.60
N ASN A 47 -16.79 13.83 -9.00
CA ASN A 47 -15.88 13.55 -10.10
C ASN A 47 -14.49 13.10 -9.62
N TYR A 48 -14.40 12.40 -8.48
CA TYR A 48 -13.14 12.00 -7.87
C TYR A 48 -12.20 11.24 -8.84
N ALA A 49 -12.77 10.43 -9.74
CA ALA A 49 -12.01 9.72 -10.77
C ALA A 49 -11.23 10.64 -11.74
N GLN A 50 -11.69 11.88 -11.92
CA GLN A 50 -11.06 12.88 -12.78
C GLN A 50 -10.02 13.74 -12.07
N GLN A 51 -9.84 13.58 -10.75
CA GLN A 51 -8.82 14.31 -9.98
C GLN A 51 -7.39 13.95 -10.39
N GLY A 52 -7.20 12.85 -11.12
CA GLY A 52 -5.91 12.46 -11.71
C GLY A 52 -4.92 11.83 -10.74
N GLY A 53 -5.24 11.73 -9.44
CA GLY A 53 -4.33 11.19 -8.42
C GLY A 53 -4.12 9.68 -8.48
N PHE A 54 -5.01 8.92 -9.12
CA PHE A 54 -4.95 7.45 -9.16
C PHE A 54 -3.68 6.90 -9.84
N VAL A 55 -3.31 7.45 -11.00
CA VAL A 55 -2.13 6.98 -11.76
C VAL A 55 -0.82 7.28 -11.00
N PRO A 56 -0.56 8.52 -10.53
CA PRO A 56 0.59 8.82 -9.68
C PRO A 56 0.64 7.97 -8.41
N ALA A 57 -0.51 7.76 -7.75
CA ALA A 57 -0.59 6.95 -6.54
C ALA A 57 -0.14 5.50 -6.77
N THR A 58 -0.52 4.91 -7.91
CA THR A 58 -0.11 3.56 -8.32
C THR A 58 1.38 3.49 -8.65
N HIS A 59 1.92 4.48 -9.37
CA HIS A 59 3.37 4.55 -9.63
C HIS A 59 4.17 4.67 -8.33
N ASN A 60 3.71 5.46 -7.37
CA ASN A 60 4.37 5.61 -6.08
C ASN A 60 4.38 4.30 -5.28
N LEU A 61 3.34 3.47 -5.35
CA LEU A 61 3.36 2.13 -4.76
C LEU A 61 4.48 1.28 -5.34
N VAL A 62 4.61 1.26 -6.67
CA VAL A 62 5.66 0.49 -7.36
C VAL A 62 7.04 1.03 -6.98
N ASN A 63 7.23 2.35 -7.05
CA ASN A 63 8.52 2.98 -6.73
C ASN A 63 8.95 2.74 -5.28
N ALA A 64 8.00 2.74 -4.33
CA ALA A 64 8.28 2.44 -2.93
C ALA A 64 8.52 0.95 -2.68
N ALA A 65 7.78 0.06 -3.35
CA ALA A 65 7.89 -1.39 -3.16
C ALA A 65 9.13 -1.98 -3.84
N LYS A 66 9.48 -1.48 -5.03
CA LYS A 66 10.44 -2.13 -5.92
C LYS A 66 11.82 -2.33 -5.29
N PRO A 67 12.44 -1.36 -4.60
CA PRO A 67 13.74 -1.57 -3.96
C PRO A 67 13.71 -2.71 -2.94
N LEU A 68 12.64 -2.81 -2.14
CA LEU A 68 12.46 -3.89 -1.17
C LEU A 68 12.22 -5.24 -1.85
N LEU A 69 11.42 -5.28 -2.91
CA LEU A 69 11.17 -6.52 -3.66
C LEU A 69 12.44 -7.02 -4.34
N ASP A 70 13.17 -6.13 -5.01
CA ASP A 70 14.45 -6.44 -5.65
C ASP A 70 15.43 -7.00 -4.59
N ASP A 71 15.49 -6.38 -3.42
CA ASP A 71 16.30 -6.83 -2.30
C ASP A 71 15.94 -8.24 -1.83
N ILE A 72 14.67 -8.48 -1.49
CA ILE A 72 14.17 -9.78 -1.03
C ILE A 72 14.48 -10.88 -2.03
N VAL A 73 14.28 -10.61 -3.33
CA VAL A 73 14.49 -11.60 -4.40
C VAL A 73 15.99 -11.87 -4.60
N LEU A 74 16.82 -10.84 -4.69
CA LEU A 74 18.27 -10.99 -4.91
C LEU A 74 18.98 -11.60 -3.72
N ARG A 75 18.50 -11.33 -2.50
CA ARG A 75 19.14 -11.73 -1.25
C ARG A 75 18.29 -12.73 -0.46
N TRP A 76 17.52 -13.58 -1.16
CA TRP A 76 16.62 -14.54 -0.52
C TRP A 76 17.24 -15.37 0.62
N PRO A 77 18.48 -15.89 0.55
CA PRO A 77 19.08 -16.63 1.67
C PRO A 77 19.12 -15.85 3.00
N GLN A 78 19.22 -14.51 2.94
CA GLN A 78 19.22 -13.62 4.09
C GLN A 78 17.80 -13.35 4.59
N TRP A 79 16.86 -13.20 3.65
CA TRP A 79 15.45 -12.93 3.92
C TRP A 79 14.61 -14.17 4.29
N ALA A 80 15.10 -15.37 3.98
CA ALA A 80 14.39 -16.63 4.18
C ALA A 80 14.03 -16.88 5.65
N GLN A 81 14.81 -16.35 6.59
CA GLN A 81 14.57 -16.47 8.03
C GLN A 81 13.80 -15.28 8.63
N GLY A 82 13.48 -14.25 7.84
CA GLY A 82 12.81 -13.04 8.29
C GLY A 82 13.53 -11.78 7.82
N VAL A 83 13.15 -10.63 8.37
CA VAL A 83 13.80 -9.35 8.06
C VAL A 83 15.26 -9.40 8.58
N PRO A 84 16.27 -9.15 7.72
CA PRO A 84 17.67 -9.12 8.14
C PRO A 84 17.92 -8.06 9.23
N ALA A 85 18.81 -8.37 10.17
CA ALA A 85 19.32 -7.36 11.10
C ALA A 85 20.27 -6.40 10.36
N ASN A 86 20.20 -5.11 10.68
CA ASN A 86 21.09 -4.07 10.14
C ASN A 86 22.51 -4.18 10.69
#